data_AF-A0A7Z8QVT0-F1
#
_entry.id   AF-A0A7Z8QVT0-F1
#
_cell.length_a   1.000
_cell.length_b   1.000
_cell.length_c   1.000
_cell.angle_alpha   90.00
_cell.angle_beta   90.00
_cell.angle_gamma   90.00
#
_symmetry.space_group_name_H-M   'P 1'
#
loop_
_entity.id
_entity.type
_entity.pdbx_description
1 polymer ?
#
loop_
_entity_poly.entity_id
_entity_poly.type
_entity_poly.pdbx_seq_one_letter_code
_entity_poly.pdbx_strand_id
1 'polypeptide(L)'
;MFSNRSAQCRKLHRLRDSIIVFDEAQTLPLKLVTPTLAALSHLASSHKTSVVFATATQPVFSHLHTQISNHCDKGWQPNEIVNEPLALFTPLERTEYRWHSPQQRWNWNYLAEELEQHQQALCIVNLNRHAQAIIEEIDNPDVLHLSTNQCPAHRQNVLAEVRERL
;
A
#
# COMPACT_ATOMS: atom_id res chain seq x y z
N MET A 1 -3.20 21.16 -0.29
CA MET A 1 -4.43 21.29 -1.09
C MET A 1 -5.68 21.62 -0.24
N PHE A 2 -5.65 21.52 1.10
CA PHE A 2 -6.85 21.68 1.93
C PHE A 2 -6.76 22.80 2.98
N SER A 3 -5.99 23.86 2.71
CA SER A 3 -6.00 25.06 3.56
C SER A 3 -6.58 26.23 2.77
N ASN A 4 -7.36 27.09 3.43
CA ASN A 4 -7.93 28.30 2.84
C ASN A 4 -6.90 29.44 2.70
N ARG A 5 -5.61 29.12 2.56
CA ARG A 5 -4.50 30.08 2.40
C ARG A 5 -3.99 30.07 0.97
N SER A 6 -4.07 31.22 0.31
CA SER A 6 -3.66 31.46 -1.09
C SER A 6 -2.26 30.90 -1.42
N ALA A 7 -1.32 30.98 -0.49
CA ALA A 7 0.04 30.46 -0.66
C ALA A 7 0.13 28.94 -0.88
N GLN A 8 -0.76 28.16 -0.27
CA GLN A 8 -0.80 26.70 -0.44
C GLN A 8 -1.59 26.27 -1.67
N CYS A 9 -2.59 27.08 -2.08
CA CYS A 9 -3.33 26.88 -3.32
C CYS A 9 -2.47 27.15 -4.56
N ARG A 10 -1.41 27.96 -4.46
CA ARG A 10 -0.41 28.10 -5.53
C ARG A 10 0.23 26.77 -5.94
N LYS A 11 0.22 25.71 -5.13
CA LYS A 11 0.72 24.41 -5.62
C LYS A 11 -0.14 23.83 -6.76
N LEU A 12 -1.42 24.19 -6.84
CA LEU A 12 -2.34 23.69 -7.87
C LEU A 12 -1.99 24.19 -9.28
N HIS A 13 -1.55 25.46 -9.44
CA HIS A 13 -1.15 25.95 -10.77
C HIS A 13 0.07 25.20 -11.32
N ARG A 14 0.93 24.64 -10.46
CA ARG A 14 2.10 23.84 -10.86
C ARG A 14 1.73 22.44 -11.36
N LEU A 15 0.48 22.01 -11.14
CA LEU A 15 -0.02 20.70 -11.57
C LEU A 15 -0.81 20.79 -12.89
N ARG A 16 -1.04 22.01 -13.40
CA ARG A 16 -1.60 22.21 -14.73
C ARG A 16 -0.65 21.65 -15.78
N ASP A 17 -1.20 21.11 -16.87
CA ASP A 17 -0.44 20.59 -18.00
C ASP A 17 0.60 19.51 -17.59
N SER A 18 0.27 18.72 -16.56
CA SER A 18 1.15 17.68 -16.00
C SER A 18 0.50 16.29 -15.99
N ILE A 19 1.33 15.27 -15.79
CA ILE A 19 0.90 13.91 -15.50
C ILE A 19 1.17 13.64 -14.03
N ILE A 20 0.13 13.29 -13.26
CA ILE A 20 0.23 12.95 -11.85
C ILE A 20 0.07 11.43 -11.73
N VAL A 21 1.09 10.77 -11.20
CA VAL A 21 1.07 9.32 -10.96
C VAL A 21 0.94 9.06 -9.47
N PHE A 22 -0.11 8.34 -9.08
CA PHE A 22 -0.27 7.81 -7.73
C PHE A 22 0.14 6.35 -7.72
N ASP A 23 1.24 6.06 -7.05
CA ASP A 23 1.63 4.71 -6.68
C ASP A 23 1.01 4.38 -5.31
N GLU A 24 0.54 3.15 -5.13
CA GLU A 24 -0.07 2.65 -3.89
C GLU A 24 -1.20 3.54 -3.34
N ALA A 25 -2.14 3.94 -4.21
CA ALA A 25 -3.22 4.85 -3.88
C ALA A 25 -4.15 4.41 -2.72
N GLN A 26 -4.13 3.13 -2.35
CA GLN A 26 -4.79 2.60 -1.17
C GLN A 26 -4.22 3.13 0.16
N THR A 27 -3.05 3.77 0.14
CA THR A 27 -2.45 4.43 1.30
C THR A 27 -3.12 5.76 1.67
N LEU A 28 -4.04 6.27 0.81
CA LEU A 28 -4.75 7.51 1.08
C LEU A 28 -5.62 7.39 2.35
N PRO A 29 -5.43 8.26 3.36
CA PRO A 29 -6.23 8.22 4.58
C PRO A 29 -7.71 8.43 4.27
N LEU A 30 -8.60 7.58 4.79
CA LEU A 30 -10.06 7.62 4.53
C LEU A 30 -10.67 9.03 4.65
N LYS A 31 -10.25 9.80 5.66
CA LYS A 31 -10.73 11.17 5.91
C LYS A 31 -10.36 12.18 4.81
N LEU A 32 -9.34 11.87 4.01
CA LEU A 32 -8.80 12.73 2.95
C LEU A 32 -9.15 12.22 1.54
N VAL A 33 -9.72 11.03 1.41
CA VAL A 33 -10.02 10.43 0.10
C VAL A 33 -10.95 11.33 -0.71
N THR A 34 -12.15 11.64 -0.21
CA THR A 34 -13.13 12.48 -0.93
C THR A 34 -12.57 13.83 -1.40
N PRO A 35 -11.97 14.66 -0.53
CA PRO A 35 -11.45 15.96 -0.98
C PRO A 35 -10.25 15.82 -1.93
N THR A 36 -9.45 14.76 -1.81
CA THR A 36 -8.33 14.49 -2.74
C THR A 36 -8.85 14.10 -4.12
N LEU A 37 -9.77 13.14 -4.19
CA LEU A 37 -10.33 12.69 -5.46
C LEU A 37 -11.12 13.79 -6.17
N ALA A 38 -11.84 14.64 -5.43
CA ALA A 38 -12.50 15.82 -6.00
C ALA A 38 -11.51 16.82 -6.62
N ALA A 39 -10.41 17.11 -5.93
CA ALA A 39 -9.36 17.99 -6.47
C ALA A 39 -8.71 17.40 -7.74
N LEU A 40 -8.43 16.10 -7.75
CA LEU A 40 -7.87 15.40 -8.90
C LEU A 40 -8.82 15.37 -10.09
N SER A 41 -10.12 15.11 -9.86
CA SER A 41 -11.15 15.15 -10.90
C SER A 41 -11.28 16.55 -11.52
N HIS A 42 -11.20 17.60 -10.69
CA HIS A 42 -11.20 18.98 -11.17
C HIS A 42 -9.95 19.33 -12.00
N LEU A 43 -8.76 18.88 -11.57
CA LEU A 43 -7.53 19.06 -12.34
C LEU A 43 -7.61 18.32 -13.68
N ALA A 44 -8.09 17.08 -13.69
CA ALA A 44 -8.22 16.28 -14.90
C ALA A 44 -9.22 16.88 -15.90
N SER A 45 -10.34 17.42 -15.40
CA SER A 45 -11.38 17.97 -16.26
C SER A 45 -11.09 19.37 -16.79
N SER A 46 -10.37 20.20 -16.04
CA SER A 46 -10.30 21.65 -16.28
C SER A 46 -8.87 22.19 -16.51
N HIS A 47 -7.82 21.42 -16.22
CA HIS A 47 -6.42 21.90 -16.18
C HIS A 47 -5.45 21.15 -17.10
N LYS A 48 -5.95 20.41 -18.10
CA LYS A 48 -5.15 19.59 -19.03
C LYS A 48 -4.18 18.65 -18.30
N THR A 49 -4.59 18.17 -17.14
CA THR A 49 -3.80 17.25 -16.31
C THR A 49 -4.28 15.83 -16.56
N SER A 50 -3.37 14.86 -16.64
CA SER A 50 -3.73 13.44 -16.59
C SER A 50 -3.38 12.87 -15.23
N VAL A 51 -4.28 12.09 -14.64
CA VAL A 51 -4.06 11.42 -13.35
C VAL A 51 -4.09 9.93 -13.58
N VAL A 52 -3.02 9.24 -13.21
CA VAL A 52 -2.86 7.79 -13.36
C VAL A 52 -2.72 7.18 -11.97
N PHE A 53 -3.53 6.16 -11.70
CA PHE A 53 -3.45 5.35 -10.49
C PHE A 53 -2.78 4.03 -10.86
N ALA A 54 -1.58 3.81 -10.33
CA ALA A 54 -0.88 2.54 -10.40
C ALA A 54 -0.99 1.89 -9.01
N THR A 55 -1.78 0.83 -8.88
CA THR A 55 -1.91 0.11 -7.62
C THR A 55 -2.22 -1.37 -7.89
N ALA A 56 -1.62 -2.23 -7.09
CA ALA A 56 -1.91 -3.67 -7.11
C ALA A 56 -3.35 -3.97 -6.66
N THR A 57 -3.94 -3.10 -5.83
CA THR A 57 -5.34 -3.21 -5.39
C THR A 57 -5.97 -1.82 -5.43
N GLN A 58 -6.73 -1.53 -6.49
CA GLN A 58 -7.51 -0.30 -6.51
C GLN A 58 -8.52 -0.35 -5.35
N PRO A 59 -8.46 0.59 -4.38
CA PRO A 59 -9.57 0.74 -3.45
C PRO A 59 -10.83 1.07 -4.24
N VAL A 60 -12.00 0.70 -3.72
CA VAL A 60 -13.28 0.80 -4.44
C VAL A 60 -13.76 2.26 -4.51
N PHE A 61 -12.96 3.13 -5.11
CA PHE A 61 -13.24 4.54 -5.33
C PHE A 61 -14.43 4.75 -6.28
N SER A 62 -14.81 3.72 -7.06
CA SER A 62 -16.01 3.72 -7.90
C SER A 62 -17.28 4.03 -7.10
N HIS A 63 -17.39 3.60 -5.83
CA HIS A 63 -18.51 3.93 -4.96
C HIS A 63 -18.53 5.39 -4.48
N LEU A 64 -17.42 6.13 -4.64
CA LEU A 64 -17.30 7.52 -4.21
C LEU A 64 -17.79 8.52 -5.26
N HIS A 65 -18.25 8.05 -6.44
CA HIS A 65 -18.76 8.88 -7.52
C HIS A 65 -19.75 9.93 -7.02
N THR A 66 -20.82 9.51 -6.33
CA THR A 66 -21.87 10.40 -5.81
C THR A 66 -21.35 11.44 -4.82
N GLN A 67 -20.40 11.06 -3.96
CA GLN A 67 -19.81 11.99 -2.98
C GLN A 67 -18.91 13.04 -3.65
N ILE A 68 -18.28 12.67 -4.76
CA ILE A 68 -17.39 13.54 -5.53
C ILE A 68 -18.18 14.42 -6.50
N SER A 69 -19.32 13.95 -7.02
CA SER A 69 -20.21 14.74 -7.88
C SER A 69 -20.77 15.99 -7.18
N ASN A 70 -20.85 15.99 -5.84
CA ASN A 70 -21.18 17.18 -5.05
C ASN A 70 -20.10 18.29 -5.12
N HIS A 71 -18.90 17.97 -5.59
CA HIS A 71 -17.73 18.86 -5.60
C HIS A 71 -17.14 19.08 -7.00
N CYS A 72 -17.49 18.24 -7.98
CA CYS A 72 -17.02 18.32 -9.36
C CYS A 72 -18.09 17.76 -10.30
N ASP A 73 -18.50 18.50 -11.33
CA ASP A 73 -19.60 18.13 -12.24
C ASP A 73 -19.40 16.78 -12.94
N LYS A 74 -18.13 16.39 -13.20
CA LYS A 74 -17.82 15.08 -13.80
C LYS A 74 -17.76 13.93 -12.81
N GLY A 75 -17.81 14.22 -11.50
CA GLY A 75 -17.69 13.22 -10.44
C GLY A 75 -16.36 12.45 -10.50
N TRP A 76 -16.37 11.20 -10.03
CA TRP A 76 -15.24 10.27 -10.16
C TRP A 76 -15.56 9.21 -11.21
N GLN A 77 -14.90 9.29 -12.36
CA GLN A 77 -15.08 8.37 -13.50
C GLN A 77 -13.70 8.02 -14.10
N PRO A 78 -12.85 7.27 -13.38
CA PRO A 78 -11.59 6.82 -13.94
C PRO A 78 -11.85 5.81 -15.07
N ASN A 79 -11.01 5.88 -16.11
CA ASN A 79 -11.00 4.86 -17.16
C ASN A 79 -9.92 3.84 -16.83
N GLU A 80 -10.27 2.56 -16.89
CA GLU A 80 -9.31 1.48 -16.74
C GLU A 80 -8.34 1.51 -17.94
N ILE A 81 -7.04 1.55 -17.68
CA ILE A 81 -6.01 1.60 -18.72
C ILE A 81 -5.71 0.19 -19.25
N VAL A 82 -5.95 -0.82 -18.42
CA VAL A 82 -5.71 -2.23 -18.73
C VAL A 82 -7.02 -2.90 -19.13
N ASN A 83 -7.17 -3.23 -20.41
CA ASN A 83 -8.41 -3.83 -20.93
C ASN A 83 -8.67 -5.25 -20.42
N GLU A 84 -7.62 -6.05 -20.24
CA GLU A 84 -7.71 -7.46 -19.83
C GLU A 84 -6.76 -7.75 -18.66
N PRO A 85 -7.09 -7.25 -17.45
CA PRO A 85 -6.20 -7.40 -16.29
C PRO A 85 -5.91 -8.88 -15.99
N LEU A 86 -6.91 -9.77 -16.12
CA LEU A 86 -6.73 -11.21 -15.88
C LEU A 86 -5.68 -11.84 -16.79
N ALA A 87 -5.60 -11.46 -18.06
CA ALA A 87 -4.60 -11.97 -19.00
C ALA A 87 -3.17 -11.56 -18.64
N LEU A 88 -3.01 -10.42 -17.93
CA LEU A 88 -1.72 -10.02 -17.35
C LEU A 88 -1.42 -10.73 -16.03
N PHE A 89 -2.44 -11.04 -15.23
CA PHE A 89 -2.26 -11.69 -13.93
C PHE A 89 -1.92 -13.17 -14.05
N THR A 90 -2.53 -13.93 -14.97
CA THR A 90 -2.33 -15.39 -15.07
C THR A 90 -0.85 -15.78 -15.26
N PRO A 91 -0.06 -15.13 -16.14
CA PRO A 91 1.36 -15.44 -16.26
C PRO A 91 2.22 -15.01 -15.05
N LEU A 92 1.71 -14.10 -14.22
CA LEU A 92 2.40 -13.56 -13.04
C LEU A 92 2.03 -14.29 -11.74
N GLU A 93 1.06 -15.20 -11.79
CA GLU A 93 0.59 -15.97 -10.65
C GLU A 93 1.64 -17.02 -10.24
N ARG A 94 2.38 -16.68 -9.19
CA ARG A 94 3.47 -17.50 -8.62
C ARG A 94 3.25 -17.81 -7.14
N THR A 95 2.03 -17.64 -6.66
CA THR A 95 1.68 -17.67 -5.24
C THR A 95 0.65 -18.77 -4.98
N GLU A 96 0.94 -19.64 -4.02
CA GLU A 96 -0.03 -20.60 -3.49
C GLU A 96 -0.61 -20.06 -2.17
N TYR A 97 -1.94 -19.98 -2.08
CA TYR A 97 -2.61 -19.53 -0.86
C TYR A 97 -3.00 -20.73 0.01
N ARG A 98 -2.37 -20.85 1.18
CA ARG A 98 -2.73 -21.85 2.19
C ARG A 98 -3.37 -21.15 3.38
N TRP A 99 -4.67 -21.41 3.58
CA TRP A 99 -5.42 -20.89 4.72
C TRP A 99 -5.58 -21.99 5.76
N HIS A 100 -4.94 -21.83 6.91
CA HIS A 100 -5.16 -22.73 8.03
C HIS A 100 -6.53 -22.50 8.68
N SER A 101 -7.11 -23.57 9.21
CA SER A 101 -8.43 -23.53 9.85
C SER A 101 -8.44 -22.51 10.99
N PRO A 102 -9.49 -21.66 11.12
CA PRO A 102 -9.64 -20.73 12.24
C PRO A 102 -9.69 -21.42 13.62
N GLN A 103 -10.01 -22.72 13.65
CA GLN A 103 -10.06 -23.54 14.85
C GLN A 103 -8.66 -24.04 15.26
N GLN A 104 -7.70 -24.09 14.33
CA GLN A 104 -6.32 -24.46 14.59
C GLN A 104 -5.60 -23.24 15.20
N ARG A 105 -5.31 -23.30 16.50
CA ARG A 105 -4.51 -22.28 17.18
C ARG A 105 -3.04 -22.59 17.03
N TRP A 106 -2.30 -21.67 16.43
CA TRP A 106 -0.85 -21.73 16.38
C TRP A 106 -0.31 -21.06 17.64
N ASN A 107 0.64 -21.70 18.29
CA ASN A 107 1.48 -21.05 19.29
C ASN A 107 2.77 -20.56 18.60
N TRP A 108 3.59 -19.80 19.33
CA TRP A 108 4.81 -19.21 18.77
C TRP A 108 5.86 -20.26 18.40
N ASN A 109 5.99 -21.30 19.23
CA ASN A 109 6.90 -22.41 19.00
C ASN A 109 6.61 -23.15 17.68
N TYR A 110 5.35 -23.52 17.44
CA TYR A 110 4.94 -24.16 16.19
C TYR A 110 5.16 -23.27 14.96
N LEU A 111 4.91 -21.95 15.10
CA LEU A 111 5.19 -21.00 14.02
C LEU A 111 6.70 -20.88 13.75
N ALA A 112 7.54 -20.90 14.78
CA ALA A 112 9.00 -20.91 14.63
C ALA A 112 9.47 -22.18 13.90
N GLU A 113 9.00 -23.35 14.33
CA GLU A 113 9.30 -24.63 13.66
C GLU A 113 8.89 -24.63 12.18
N GLU A 114 7.72 -24.08 11.84
CA GLU A 114 7.26 -23.97 10.46
C GLU A 114 8.16 -23.01 9.64
N LEU A 115 8.55 -21.87 10.21
CA LEU A 115 9.43 -20.91 9.54
C LEU A 115 10.82 -21.51 9.25
N GLU A 116 11.35 -22.30 10.18
CA GLU A 116 12.67 -22.95 10.04
C GLU A 116 12.71 -24.05 8.98
N GLN A 117 11.56 -24.57 8.54
CA GLN A 117 11.48 -25.53 7.42
C GLN A 117 11.78 -24.87 6.06
N HIS A 118 11.80 -23.53 6.00
CA HIS A 118 12.05 -22.78 4.79
C HIS A 118 13.43 -22.13 4.81
N GLN A 119 14.17 -22.24 3.70
CA GLN A 119 15.46 -21.55 3.55
C GLN A 119 15.33 -20.02 3.67
N GLN A 120 14.18 -19.48 3.27
CA GLN A 120 13.87 -18.07 3.34
C GLN A 120 12.39 -17.87 3.62
N ALA A 121 12.06 -17.13 4.67
CA ALA A 121 10.69 -16.84 5.06
C ALA A 121 10.52 -15.38 5.53
N LEU A 122 9.34 -14.80 5.29
CA LEU A 122 8.93 -13.50 5.83
C LEU A 122 7.69 -13.70 6.70
N CYS A 123 7.85 -13.50 8.01
CA CYS A 123 6.74 -13.52 8.96
C CYS A 123 6.25 -12.09 9.22
N ILE A 124 4.97 -11.83 8.93
CA ILE A 124 4.33 -10.53 9.22
C ILE A 124 3.34 -10.73 10.36
N VAL A 125 3.52 -9.96 11.43
CA VAL A 125 2.63 -9.97 12.59
C VAL A 125 2.12 -8.57 12.91
N ASN A 126 0.93 -8.51 13.50
CA ASN A 126 0.24 -7.24 13.76
C ASN A 126 0.88 -6.40 14.88
N LEU A 127 1.58 -7.02 15.84
CA LEU A 127 2.06 -6.35 17.05
C LEU A 127 3.54 -6.63 17.30
N ASN A 128 4.27 -5.60 17.76
CA ASN A 128 5.70 -5.73 18.08
C ASN A 128 5.99 -6.83 19.13
N ARG A 129 5.09 -7.01 20.11
CA ARG A 129 5.21 -8.09 21.11
C ARG A 129 5.11 -9.50 20.51
N HIS A 130 4.36 -9.66 19.41
CA HIS A 130 4.27 -10.95 18.72
C HIS A 130 5.56 -11.23 17.94
N ALA A 131 6.15 -10.20 17.33
CA ALA A 131 7.43 -10.35 16.64
C ALA A 131 8.51 -10.79 17.63
N GLN A 132 8.57 -10.14 18.79
CA GLN A 132 9.49 -10.54 19.86
C GLN A 132 9.24 -11.98 20.33
N ALA A 133 7.98 -12.36 20.59
CA ALA A 133 7.66 -13.71 21.05
C ALA A 133 8.05 -14.82 20.05
N ILE A 134 8.01 -14.55 18.74
CA ILE A 134 8.48 -15.51 17.72
C ILE A 134 10.00 -15.54 17.66
N ILE A 135 10.67 -14.38 17.74
CA ILE A 135 12.13 -14.30 17.72
C ILE A 135 12.74 -15.06 18.90
N GLU A 136 12.10 -15.01 20.07
CA GLU A 136 12.53 -15.76 21.26
C GLU A 136 12.41 -17.28 21.10
N GLU A 137 11.59 -17.77 20.17
CA GLU A 137 11.39 -19.20 19.88
C GLU A 137 12.26 -19.71 18.72
N ILE A 138 12.83 -18.83 17.90
CA ILE A 138 13.68 -19.21 16.77
C ILE A 138 15.14 -19.29 17.23
N ASP A 139 15.76 -20.45 17.13
CA ASP A 139 17.18 -20.66 17.48
C ASP A 139 18.09 -20.45 16.25
N ASN A 140 17.92 -19.30 15.60
CA ASN A 140 18.68 -18.92 14.42
C ASN A 140 19.23 -17.49 14.56
N PRO A 141 20.56 -17.31 14.63
CA PRO A 141 21.18 -15.99 14.78
C PRO A 141 21.02 -15.10 13.54
N ASP A 142 20.63 -15.67 12.39
CA ASP A 142 20.41 -14.95 11.14
C ASP A 142 19.02 -14.31 11.03
N VAL A 143 18.17 -14.44 12.06
CA VAL A 143 16.84 -13.82 12.07
C VAL A 143 16.96 -12.30 12.06
N LEU A 144 16.36 -11.68 11.05
CA LEU A 144 16.29 -10.23 10.90
C LEU A 144 14.90 -9.72 11.35
N HIS A 145 14.90 -8.72 12.22
CA HIS A 145 13.67 -8.12 12.76
C HIS A 145 13.51 -6.67 12.28
N LEU A 146 12.31 -6.35 11.80
CA LEU A 146 11.94 -4.99 11.39
C LEU A 146 10.70 -4.52 12.15
N SER A 147 10.79 -3.38 12.85
CA SER A 147 9.63 -2.80 13.53
C SER A 147 9.67 -1.27 13.59
N THR A 148 8.53 -0.70 14.01
CA THR A 148 8.39 0.73 14.27
C THR A 148 9.15 1.19 15.52
N ASN A 149 9.51 0.27 16.42
CA ASN A 149 10.30 0.57 17.63
C ASN A 149 11.78 0.85 17.31
N GLN A 150 12.25 0.50 16.11
CA GLN A 150 13.60 0.83 15.66
C GLN A 150 13.66 2.27 15.17
N CYS A 151 14.76 2.97 15.46
CA CYS A 151 15.02 4.28 14.87
C CYS A 151 15.25 4.15 13.34
N PRO A 152 15.12 5.24 12.57
CA PRO A 152 15.30 5.20 11.12
C PRO A 152 16.63 4.61 10.66
N ALA A 153 17.73 4.92 11.35
CA ALA A 153 19.06 4.41 11.02
C ALA A 153 19.16 2.88 11.20
N HIS A 154 18.67 2.35 12.32
CA HIS A 154 18.64 0.90 12.55
C HIS A 154 17.78 0.18 11.51
N ARG A 155 16.62 0.74 11.16
CA ARG A 155 15.73 0.17 10.14
C ARG A 155 16.42 0.10 8.76
N GLN A 156 17.19 1.13 8.42
CA GLN A 156 17.96 1.16 7.17
C GLN A 156 19.05 0.09 7.15
N ASN A 157 19.77 -0.11 8.25
CA ASN A 157 20.80 -1.15 8.35
C ASN A 157 20.22 -2.55 8.16
N VAL A 158 19.13 -2.88 8.87
CA VAL A 158 18.45 -4.17 8.71
C VAL A 158 17.96 -4.35 7.27
N LEU A 159 17.36 -3.33 6.65
CA LEU A 159 16.91 -3.42 5.27
C LEU A 159 18.06 -3.56 4.26
N ALA A 160 19.23 -2.99 4.55
CA ALA A 160 20.41 -3.17 3.71
C ALA A 160 20.90 -4.62 3.79
N GLU A 161 20.97 -5.18 5.00
CA GLU A 161 21.35 -6.56 5.23
C GLU A 161 20.38 -7.55 4.59
N VAL A 162 19.06 -7.32 4.70
CA VAL A 162 18.04 -8.12 3.98
C VAL A 162 18.32 -8.12 2.48
N ARG A 163 18.62 -6.96 1.88
CA ARG A 163 18.87 -6.86 0.43
C ARG A 163 20.17 -7.51 -0.03
N GLU A 164 21.17 -7.61 0.84
CA GLU A 164 22.44 -8.28 0.53
C GLU A 164 22.30 -9.80 0.57
N ARG A 165 21.41 -10.31 1.42
CA ARG A 165 21.14 -11.75 1.60
C ARG A 165 20.09 -12.31 0.62
N LEU A 166 19.31 -11.46 -0.05
CA LEU A 166 18.30 -11.80 -1.07
C LEU A 166 18.90 -11.90 -2.48
#